data_AF-A0A0Q2QQP8-F1
#
_entry.id   AF-A0A0Q2QQP8-F1
#
_cell.length_a   1.000
_cell.length_b   1.000
_cell.length_c   1.000
_cell.angle_alpha   90.00
_cell.angle_beta   90.00
_cell.angle_gamma   90.00
#
_symmetry.space_group_name_H-M   'P 1'
#
loop_
_entity.id
_entity.type
_entity.pdbx_description
1 polymer ?
#
loop_
_entity_poly.entity_id
_entity_poly.type
_entity_poly.pdbx_seq_one_letter_code
_entity_poly.pdbx_strand_id
1 'polypeptide(L)'
;MPFKAQRAQIKSLLRELGLEHVQVDTVERFQGGEKDIIIISLTASDPSYISAVLEFLFNPNRLNVAMSRMKEKLILIGSQEMFNATTKDIQKFEELIEPWRTLFRKIRTYGEKLWSGTLEEFVGELDTSEDKYQKILNKYKAINMEVFGINEWPKSP
;
A
#
# COMPACT_ATOMS: atom_id res chain seq x y z
N MET A 1 2.33 -5.32 5.13
CA MET A 1 1.48 -5.62 3.93
C MET A 1 0.51 -6.75 4.23
N PRO A 2 -0.62 -6.87 3.53
CA PRO A 2 -1.64 -7.87 3.86
C PRO A 2 -1.30 -9.30 3.35
N PHE A 3 -0.58 -9.46 2.22
CA PHE A 3 -0.33 -10.80 1.65
C PHE A 3 1.09 -11.35 1.86
N LYS A 4 1.17 -12.65 2.19
CA LYS A 4 2.45 -13.37 2.40
C LYS A 4 3.30 -13.52 1.14
N ALA A 5 2.67 -13.66 -0.03
CA ALA A 5 3.36 -13.76 -1.31
C ALA A 5 4.15 -12.47 -1.62
N GLN A 6 3.51 -11.31 -1.44
CA GLN A 6 4.17 -10.01 -1.55
C GLN A 6 5.37 -9.91 -0.59
N ARG A 7 5.19 -10.36 0.66
CA ARG A 7 6.26 -10.34 1.67
C ARG A 7 7.48 -11.12 1.19
N ALA A 8 7.27 -12.31 0.63
CA ALA A 8 8.37 -13.15 0.13
C ALA A 8 9.10 -12.48 -1.04
N GLN A 9 8.37 -11.88 -1.97
CA GLN A 9 8.95 -11.16 -3.11
C GLN A 9 9.79 -9.95 -2.67
N ILE A 10 9.24 -9.10 -1.80
CA ILE A 10 9.97 -7.93 -1.28
C ILE A 10 11.22 -8.39 -0.52
N LYS A 11 11.14 -9.44 0.30
CA LYS A 11 12.33 -9.98 0.99
C LYS A 11 13.39 -10.50 0.04
N SER A 12 13.02 -11.17 -1.04
CA SER A 12 14.02 -11.63 -2.04
C SER A 12 14.73 -10.44 -2.68
N LEU A 13 13.95 -9.44 -3.11
CA LEU A 13 14.50 -8.25 -3.75
C LEU A 13 15.42 -7.46 -2.82
N LEU A 14 15.02 -7.25 -1.55
CA LEU A 14 15.86 -6.56 -0.58
C LEU A 14 17.18 -7.31 -0.34
N ARG A 15 17.17 -8.63 -0.34
CA ARG A 15 18.40 -9.43 -0.25
C ARG A 15 19.29 -9.24 -1.48
N GLU A 16 18.70 -9.27 -2.69
CA GLU A 16 19.43 -9.03 -3.94
C GLU A 16 20.07 -7.63 -3.96
N LEU A 17 19.43 -6.65 -3.31
CA LEU A 17 19.93 -5.28 -3.16
C LEU A 17 20.85 -5.07 -1.93
N GLY A 18 21.13 -6.09 -1.12
CA GLY A 18 21.94 -5.96 0.10
C GLY A 18 21.27 -5.19 1.25
N LEU A 19 19.95 -5.01 1.20
CA LEU A 19 19.12 -4.25 2.14
C LEU A 19 18.41 -5.16 3.16
N GLU A 20 19.05 -6.24 3.59
CA GLU A 20 18.46 -7.26 4.47
C GLU A 20 18.11 -6.75 5.88
N HIS A 21 18.70 -5.61 6.27
CA HIS A 21 18.40 -4.90 7.52
C HIS A 21 16.99 -4.26 7.52
N VAL A 22 16.36 -4.08 6.35
CA VAL A 22 15.00 -3.56 6.25
C VAL A 22 14.01 -4.63 6.70
N GLN A 23 13.26 -4.30 7.75
CA GLN A 23 12.28 -5.23 8.31
C GLN A 23 11.00 -5.27 7.46
N VAL A 24 10.62 -6.47 7.03
CA VAL A 24 9.45 -6.69 6.17
C VAL A 24 8.56 -7.79 6.71
N ASP A 25 7.32 -7.45 7.08
CA ASP A 25 6.32 -8.45 7.48
C ASP A 25 4.86 -8.07 7.14
N THR A 26 3.95 -9.00 7.45
CA THR A 26 2.51 -8.69 7.51
C THR A 26 2.18 -7.92 8.78
N VAL A 27 1.07 -7.17 8.77
CA VAL A 27 0.72 -6.31 9.91
C VAL A 27 0.56 -7.12 11.20
N GLU A 28 0.01 -8.32 11.12
CA GLU A 28 -0.18 -9.24 12.26
C GLU A 28 1.14 -9.78 12.81
N ARG A 29 2.15 -9.92 11.94
CA ARG A 29 3.43 -10.54 12.26
C ARG A 29 4.52 -9.50 12.50
N PHE A 30 4.22 -8.23 12.31
CA PHE A 30 5.17 -7.16 12.54
C PHE A 30 5.46 -7.06 14.05
N GLN A 31 6.50 -7.76 14.47
CA GLN A 31 7.03 -7.75 15.82
C GLN A 31 8.23 -6.82 15.88
N GLY A 32 8.29 -5.97 16.90
CA GLY A 32 9.25 -4.88 16.99
C GLY A 32 8.53 -3.58 17.27
N GLY A 33 9.15 -2.73 18.07
CA GLY A 33 8.59 -1.42 18.44
C GLY A 33 8.43 -0.48 17.26
N GLU A 34 8.32 0.79 17.57
CA GLU A 34 8.19 1.84 16.56
C GLU A 34 9.43 1.93 15.63
N LYS A 35 9.19 2.32 14.38
CA LYS A 35 10.20 2.60 13.36
C LYS A 35 10.06 4.04 12.87
N ASP A 36 11.15 4.66 12.47
CA ASP A 36 11.14 6.04 11.97
C ASP A 36 10.24 6.16 10.74
N ILE A 37 10.35 5.18 9.82
CA ILE A 37 9.54 5.10 8.60
C ILE A 37 8.80 3.75 8.54
N ILE A 38 7.50 3.79 8.29
CA ILE A 38 6.67 2.63 7.95
C ILE A 38 6.17 2.74 6.52
N ILE A 39 6.28 1.66 5.74
CA ILE A 39 5.73 1.57 4.39
C ILE A 39 4.62 0.50 4.36
N ILE A 40 3.42 0.88 3.96
CA ILE A 40 2.29 -0.02 3.76
C ILE A 40 2.03 -0.16 2.26
N SER A 41 2.18 -1.37 1.74
CA SER A 41 1.67 -1.73 0.42
C SER A 41 0.32 -2.43 0.56
N LEU A 42 -0.71 -1.88 -0.08
CA LEU A 42 -2.07 -2.45 -0.14
C LEU A 42 -2.20 -3.54 -1.20
N THR A 43 -1.25 -3.62 -2.15
CA THR A 43 -1.01 -4.77 -3.06
C THR A 43 -2.15 -5.19 -4.00
N ALA A 44 -3.32 -4.56 -3.92
CA ALA A 44 -4.48 -4.90 -4.73
C ALA A 44 -4.81 -3.76 -5.69
N SER A 45 -4.95 -4.11 -6.97
CA SER A 45 -5.18 -3.15 -8.06
C SER A 45 -6.24 -3.60 -9.07
N ASP A 46 -6.77 -4.83 -8.94
CA ASP A 46 -7.86 -5.33 -9.76
C ASP A 46 -9.18 -5.16 -8.99
N PRO A 47 -10.17 -4.42 -9.52
CA PRO A 47 -11.44 -4.16 -8.82
C PRO A 47 -12.17 -5.43 -8.39
N SER A 48 -12.19 -6.47 -9.23
CA SER A 48 -12.89 -7.74 -8.94
C SER A 48 -12.23 -8.50 -7.79
N TYR A 49 -10.89 -8.52 -7.78
CA TYR A 49 -10.12 -9.10 -6.70
C TYR A 49 -10.29 -8.31 -5.40
N ILE A 50 -10.23 -6.97 -5.46
CA ILE A 50 -10.43 -6.09 -4.29
C ILE A 50 -11.78 -6.38 -3.65
N SER A 51 -12.84 -6.52 -4.44
CA SER A 51 -14.17 -6.90 -3.96
C SER A 51 -14.18 -8.24 -3.22
N ALA A 52 -13.39 -9.22 -3.65
CA ALA A 52 -13.31 -10.53 -3.01
C ALA A 52 -12.53 -10.53 -1.68
N VAL A 53 -11.58 -9.60 -1.50
CA VAL A 53 -10.72 -9.52 -0.32
C VAL A 53 -10.97 -8.28 0.53
N LEU A 54 -12.14 -7.67 0.39
CA LEU A 54 -12.42 -6.32 0.88
C LEU A 54 -12.28 -6.17 2.40
N GLU A 55 -12.92 -7.07 3.15
CA GLU A 55 -12.84 -7.12 4.62
C GLU A 55 -11.40 -7.33 5.13
N PHE A 56 -10.60 -8.06 4.37
CA PHE A 56 -9.21 -8.33 4.71
C PHE A 56 -8.33 -7.11 4.41
N LEU A 57 -8.49 -6.49 3.24
CA LEU A 57 -7.73 -5.31 2.83
C LEU A 57 -8.05 -4.11 3.73
N PHE A 58 -9.32 -3.89 4.03
CA PHE A 58 -9.81 -2.68 4.69
C PHE A 58 -10.01 -2.83 6.20
N ASN A 59 -9.35 -3.80 6.83
CA ASN A 59 -9.43 -3.92 8.29
C ASN A 59 -8.83 -2.66 8.97
N PRO A 60 -9.65 -1.84 9.65
CA PRO A 60 -9.18 -0.58 10.24
C PRO A 60 -8.16 -0.80 11.36
N ASN A 61 -8.21 -1.93 12.06
CA ASN A 61 -7.24 -2.26 13.09
C ASN A 61 -5.83 -2.41 12.53
N ARG A 62 -5.68 -2.93 11.30
CA ARG A 62 -4.37 -3.06 10.66
C ARG A 62 -3.73 -1.72 10.39
N LEU A 63 -4.55 -0.76 9.96
CA LEU A 63 -4.09 0.59 9.73
C LEU A 63 -3.73 1.27 11.04
N ASN A 64 -4.57 1.17 12.08
CA ASN A 64 -4.29 1.72 13.41
C ASN A 64 -2.98 1.18 13.99
N VAL A 65 -2.74 -0.12 13.85
CA VAL A 65 -1.47 -0.73 14.27
C VAL A 65 -0.32 -0.15 13.47
N ALA A 66 -0.40 -0.10 12.14
CA ALA A 66 0.68 0.45 11.33
C ALA A 66 0.96 1.94 11.63
N MET A 67 -0.08 2.73 11.89
CA MET A 67 0.03 4.14 12.28
C MET A 67 0.72 4.31 13.64
N SER A 68 0.35 3.50 14.65
CA SER A 68 0.98 3.56 15.98
C SER A 68 2.43 3.05 16.03
N ARG A 69 2.97 2.57 14.91
CA ARG A 69 4.35 2.08 14.80
C ARG A 69 5.27 3.05 14.07
N MET A 70 4.75 4.12 13.46
CA MET A 70 5.59 5.13 12.80
C MET A 70 6.02 6.21 13.82
N LYS A 71 7.27 6.67 13.74
CA LYS A 71 7.72 7.84 14.53
C LYS A 71 7.72 9.12 13.71
N GLU A 72 8.17 9.04 12.45
CA GLU A 72 8.37 10.23 11.62
C GLU A 72 7.54 10.19 10.34
N LYS A 73 7.43 9.02 9.68
CA LYS A 73 6.77 8.96 8.37
C LYS A 73 6.02 7.66 8.11
N LEU A 74 4.82 7.80 7.57
CA LEU A 74 4.08 6.72 6.92
C LEU A 74 4.02 6.95 5.42
N ILE A 75 4.38 5.91 4.67
CA ILE A 75 4.24 5.85 3.22
C ILE A 75 3.19 4.80 2.89
N LEU A 76 2.10 5.21 2.24
CA LEU A 76 1.05 4.32 1.76
C LEU A 76 1.17 4.16 0.25
N ILE A 77 1.21 2.90 -0.21
CA ILE A 77 1.27 2.53 -1.63
C ILE A 77 0.03 1.71 -1.96
N GLY A 78 -0.80 2.22 -2.88
CA GLY A 78 -2.03 1.57 -3.31
C GLY A 78 -2.47 2.03 -4.71
N SER A 79 -3.34 1.24 -5.34
CA SER A 79 -3.95 1.59 -6.63
C SER A 79 -5.20 2.43 -6.41
N GLN A 80 -5.43 3.44 -7.26
CA GLN A 80 -6.68 4.22 -7.23
C GLN A 80 -7.91 3.36 -7.54
N GLU A 81 -7.74 2.23 -8.22
CA GLU A 81 -8.80 1.26 -8.54
C GLU A 81 -9.49 0.69 -7.29
N MET A 82 -8.90 0.85 -6.11
CA MET A 82 -9.53 0.46 -4.85
C MET A 82 -10.85 1.17 -4.58
N PHE A 83 -11.06 2.36 -5.12
CA PHE A 83 -12.33 3.09 -5.01
C PHE A 83 -13.35 2.68 -6.08
N ASN A 84 -12.91 1.93 -7.09
CA ASN A 84 -13.75 1.46 -8.20
C ASN A 84 -14.26 0.03 -7.98
N ALA A 85 -13.84 -0.63 -6.90
CA ALA A 85 -14.32 -1.96 -6.55
C ALA A 85 -15.84 -1.95 -6.32
N THR A 86 -16.53 -2.98 -6.79
CA THR A 86 -17.99 -3.12 -6.64
C THR A 86 -18.33 -4.46 -6.01
N THR A 87 -19.30 -4.49 -5.09
CA THR A 87 -19.76 -5.73 -4.47
C THR A 87 -21.27 -5.84 -4.52
N LYS A 88 -21.78 -7.06 -4.28
CA LYS A 88 -23.21 -7.34 -4.19
C LYS A 88 -23.84 -6.79 -2.91
N ASP A 89 -23.05 -6.60 -1.86
CA ASP A 89 -23.48 -6.02 -0.58
C ASP A 89 -22.95 -4.59 -0.44
N ILE A 90 -23.69 -3.65 -1.03
CA ILE A 90 -23.31 -2.24 -1.11
C ILE A 90 -23.21 -1.61 0.28
N GLN A 91 -24.12 -1.96 1.20
CA GLN A 91 -24.15 -1.38 2.55
C GLN A 91 -22.90 -1.74 3.33
N LYS A 92 -22.55 -3.03 3.36
CA LYS A 92 -21.33 -3.50 4.04
C LYS A 92 -20.05 -2.95 3.40
N PHE A 93 -20.05 -2.75 2.08
CA PHE A 93 -18.93 -2.13 1.40
C PHE A 93 -18.74 -0.66 1.77
N GLU A 94 -19.82 0.12 1.78
CA GLU A 94 -19.74 1.53 2.18
C GLU A 94 -19.23 1.65 3.63
N GLU A 95 -19.69 0.79 4.54
CA GLU A 95 -19.19 0.74 5.92
C GLU A 95 -17.68 0.43 6.01
N LEU A 96 -17.18 -0.52 5.20
CA LEU A 96 -15.77 -0.92 5.21
C LEU A 96 -14.87 0.09 4.50
N ILE A 97 -15.35 0.70 3.42
CA ILE A 97 -14.54 1.60 2.59
C ILE A 97 -14.54 3.02 3.14
N GLU A 98 -15.55 3.47 3.88
CA GLU A 98 -15.63 4.87 4.33
C GLU A 98 -14.49 5.32 5.25
N PRO A 99 -14.06 4.52 6.25
CA PRO A 99 -12.87 4.85 7.03
C PRO A 99 -11.65 5.09 6.14
N TRP A 100 -11.51 4.31 5.06
CA TRP A 100 -10.42 4.45 4.10
C TRP A 100 -10.63 5.61 3.15
N ARG A 101 -11.83 5.87 2.62
CA ARG A 101 -12.12 7.09 1.85
C ARG A 101 -11.77 8.34 2.66
N THR A 102 -12.19 8.37 3.92
CA THR A 102 -11.88 9.46 4.84
C THR A 102 -10.37 9.56 5.07
N LEU A 103 -9.69 8.42 5.26
CA LEU A 103 -8.23 8.37 5.38
C LEU A 103 -7.56 8.95 4.13
N PHE A 104 -7.81 8.38 2.96
CA PHE A 104 -7.20 8.81 1.70
C PHE A 104 -7.52 10.25 1.37
N ARG A 105 -8.73 10.74 1.67
CA ARG A 105 -9.06 12.16 1.58
C ARG A 105 -8.18 13.00 2.49
N LYS A 106 -8.05 12.63 3.78
CA LYS A 106 -7.14 13.32 4.71
C LYS A 106 -5.69 13.27 4.23
N ILE A 107 -5.21 12.13 3.72
CA ILE A 107 -3.85 11.97 3.19
C ILE A 107 -3.65 12.87 1.97
N ARG A 108 -4.61 12.92 1.04
CA ARG A 108 -4.53 13.80 -0.13
C ARG A 108 -4.65 15.28 0.21
N THR A 109 -5.35 15.62 1.29
CA THR A 109 -5.55 17.00 1.74
C THR A 109 -4.39 17.52 2.60
N TYR A 110 -3.87 16.70 3.51
CA TYR A 110 -2.89 17.11 4.53
C TYR A 110 -1.51 16.47 4.36
N GLY A 111 -1.44 15.35 3.64
CA GLY A 111 -0.17 14.69 3.35
C GLY A 111 0.61 15.42 2.27
N GLU A 112 1.92 15.31 2.36
CA GLU A 112 2.82 15.77 1.31
C GLU A 112 2.72 14.79 0.14
N LYS A 113 2.26 15.25 -1.02
CA LYS A 113 2.29 14.44 -2.25
C LYS A 113 3.73 14.33 -2.73
N LEU A 114 4.38 13.21 -2.41
CA LEU A 114 5.80 12.97 -2.73
C LEU A 114 5.97 12.62 -4.22
N TRP A 115 5.01 11.89 -4.80
CA TRP A 115 5.10 11.45 -6.19
C TRP A 115 3.72 11.03 -6.75
N SER A 116 3.53 11.15 -8.07
CA SER A 116 2.45 10.47 -8.80
C SER A 116 2.81 10.25 -10.27
N GLY A 117 2.30 9.15 -10.83
CA GLY A 117 2.50 8.78 -12.22
C GLY A 117 2.07 7.33 -12.45
N THR A 118 2.47 6.79 -13.58
CA THR A 118 2.28 5.38 -13.95
C THR A 118 3.31 4.48 -13.29
N LEU A 119 3.02 3.18 -13.18
CA LEU A 119 4.00 2.20 -12.69
C LEU A 119 5.30 2.21 -13.51
N GLU A 120 5.20 2.43 -14.83
CA GLU A 120 6.35 2.54 -15.72
C GLU A 120 7.25 3.74 -15.35
N GLU A 121 6.65 4.92 -15.15
CA GLU A 121 7.37 6.12 -14.69
C GLU A 121 7.95 5.94 -13.28
N PHE A 122 7.28 5.19 -12.40
CA PHE A 122 7.77 4.93 -11.05
C PHE A 122 9.01 4.04 -11.02
N VAL A 123 9.03 3.03 -11.89
CA VAL A 123 10.10 2.03 -11.96
C VAL A 123 11.35 2.61 -12.65
N GLY A 124 11.18 3.59 -13.54
CA GLY A 124 12.29 4.34 -14.14
C GLY A 124 13.28 3.43 -14.89
N GLU A 125 14.58 3.59 -14.60
CA GLU A 125 15.68 2.84 -15.23
C GLU A 125 16.00 1.49 -14.56
N LEU A 126 15.15 0.99 -13.65
CA LEU A 126 15.38 -0.33 -13.07
C LEU A 126 15.56 -1.37 -14.18
N ASP A 127 16.63 -2.17 -14.08
CA ASP A 127 16.89 -3.25 -15.03
C ASP A 127 15.75 -4.28 -14.93
N THR A 128 14.81 -4.11 -15.84
CA THR A 128 13.61 -4.91 -15.97
C THR A 128 13.78 -5.92 -17.10
N SER A 129 15.01 -6.15 -17.58
CA SER A 129 15.31 -7.08 -18.67
C SER A 129 14.88 -8.52 -18.38
N GLU A 130 14.75 -8.90 -17.10
CA GLU A 130 14.17 -10.18 -16.77
C GLU A 130 12.70 -10.26 -17.19
N ASP A 131 12.39 -11.36 -17.87
CA ASP A 131 11.09 -11.71 -18.46
C ASP A 131 9.90 -11.56 -17.47
N LYS A 132 10.15 -11.80 -16.17
CA LYS A 132 9.14 -11.68 -15.11
C LYS A 132 8.74 -10.23 -14.84
N TYR A 133 9.68 -9.29 -14.89
CA TYR A 133 9.41 -7.87 -14.67
C TYR A 133 8.72 -7.26 -15.88
N GLN A 134 9.14 -7.64 -17.10
CA GLN A 134 8.43 -7.20 -18.30
C GLN A 134 6.99 -7.70 -18.37
N LYS A 135 6.70 -8.92 -17.91
CA LYS A 135 5.31 -9.40 -17.81
C LYS A 135 4.47 -8.55 -16.84
N ILE A 136 5.05 -8.14 -15.72
CA ILE A 136 4.37 -7.27 -14.74
C ILE A 136 4.16 -5.87 -15.33
N LEU A 137 5.20 -5.25 -15.89
CA LEU A 137 5.08 -3.93 -16.52
C LEU A 137 4.09 -3.96 -17.68
N ASN A 138 4.14 -4.93 -18.58
CA ASN A 138 3.16 -5.03 -19.66
C ASN A 138 1.72 -5.18 -19.16
N LYS A 139 1.51 -5.88 -18.05
CA LYS A 139 0.18 -6.07 -17.45
C LYS A 139 -0.31 -4.84 -16.67
N TYR A 140 0.58 -4.09 -16.05
CA TYR A 140 0.25 -3.09 -15.04
C TYR A 140 0.80 -1.68 -15.31
N LYS A 141 1.46 -1.45 -16.45
CA LYS A 141 2.12 -0.19 -16.81
C LYS A 141 1.21 1.03 -16.67
N ALA A 142 -0.04 0.91 -17.06
CA ALA A 142 -1.00 2.01 -17.04
C ALA A 142 -1.64 2.27 -15.66
N ILE A 143 -1.26 1.50 -14.61
CA ILE A 143 -1.79 1.74 -13.28
C ILE A 143 -1.21 3.04 -12.74
N ASN A 144 -2.12 3.97 -12.42
CA ASN A 144 -1.77 5.20 -11.74
C ASN A 144 -1.51 4.94 -10.26
N MET A 145 -0.34 5.41 -9.83
CA MET A 145 0.13 5.33 -8.46
C MET A 145 0.31 6.72 -7.89
N GLU A 146 0.11 6.83 -6.58
CA GLU A 146 0.43 8.02 -5.83
C GLU A 146 1.17 7.63 -4.56
N VAL A 147 2.14 8.44 -4.18
CA VAL A 147 2.93 8.28 -2.96
C VAL A 147 2.77 9.54 -2.13
N PHE A 148 2.32 9.35 -0.89
CA PHE A 148 2.14 10.42 0.07
C PHE A 148 3.03 10.19 1.28
N GLY A 149 3.63 11.26 1.78
CA GLY A 149 4.32 11.32 3.05
C GLY A 149 3.44 11.98 4.09
N ILE A 150 3.41 11.41 5.29
CA ILE A 150 2.66 11.98 6.41
C ILE A 150 3.63 12.13 7.57
N ASN A 151 3.96 13.38 7.89
CA ASN A 151 4.92 13.71 8.94
C ASN A 151 4.25 13.77 10.32
N GLU A 152 2.99 14.22 10.36
CA GLU A 152 2.15 14.21 11.57
C GLU A 152 0.69 13.94 11.18
N TRP A 153 0.00 13.07 11.91
CA TRP A 153 -1.42 12.81 11.68
C TRP A 153 -2.25 13.83 12.46
N PRO A 154 -3.25 14.51 11.86
CA PRO A 154 -4.18 15.31 12.63
C PRO A 154 -4.91 14.38 13.60
N LYS A 155 -4.63 14.52 14.91
CA LYS A 155 -5.39 13.82 15.96
C LYS A 155 -6.87 14.03 15.63
N SER A 156 -7.63 12.94 15.57
CA SER A 156 -9.07 13.06 15.35
C SER A 156 -9.64 14.10 16.35
N PRO A 157 -10.58 14.96 15.91
CA PRO A 157 -11.26 15.86 16.83
C PRO A 157 -11.95 15.09 17.96
#